data_AF-A0A7J5YFK3-F1
#
_entry.id   AF-A0A7J5YFK3-F1
#
_cell.length_a   1.000
_cell.length_b   1.000
_cell.length_c   1.000
_cell.angle_alpha   90.00
_cell.angle_beta   90.00
_cell.angle_gamma   90.00
#
_symmetry.space_group_name_H-M   'P 1'
#
loop_
_entity.id
_entity.type
_entity.pdbx_description
1 polymer ?
#
loop_
_entity_poly.entity_id
_entity_poly.type
_entity_poly.pdbx_seq_one_letter_code
_entity_poly.pdbx_strand_id
1 'polypeptide(L)'
;MFRDMLEIFQETKQAENLMMESRQKVEETKVEANQAFDGLVAAILSKKAKLMEVLEEKQEAAEQKDKALKRQLWLEIAELRQTSVKMEEVLKTEDEFRLLQNLPSIPSATNTKHCYTERQSLLQVEKVCRAVAKMRRRSTNTWTRLSE
;
A
#
# COMPACT_ATOMS: atom_id res chain seq x y z
N MET A 1 -40.53 13.66 64.49
CA MET A 1 -39.23 14.30 64.75
C MET A 1 -38.08 13.30 64.79
N PHE A 2 -37.93 12.44 65.83
CA PHE A 2 -36.80 11.49 65.87
C PHE A 2 -36.85 10.40 64.80
N ARG A 3 -38.04 9.87 64.48
CA ARG A 3 -38.25 8.88 63.41
C ARG A 3 -37.88 9.46 62.04
N ASP A 4 -38.45 10.61 61.71
CA ASP A 4 -38.21 11.33 60.45
C ASP A 4 -36.73 11.69 60.29
N MET A 5 -36.05 12.10 61.37
CA MET A 5 -34.60 12.37 61.36
C MET A 5 -33.78 11.11 61.04
N LEU A 6 -34.19 9.94 61.56
CA LEU A 6 -33.51 8.67 61.31
C LEU A 6 -33.70 8.21 59.85
N GLU A 7 -34.89 8.43 59.31
CA GLU A 7 -35.25 8.14 57.92
C GLU A 7 -34.43 9.01 56.94
N ILE A 8 -34.39 10.33 57.17
CA ILE A 8 -33.57 11.27 56.36
C ILE A 8 -32.09 10.89 56.40
N PHE A 9 -31.56 10.48 57.56
CA PHE A 9 -30.17 10.04 57.67
C PHE A 9 -29.89 8.76 56.85
N GLN A 10 -30.81 7.79 56.87
CA GLN A 10 -30.68 6.57 56.08
C GLN A 10 -30.75 6.86 54.57
N GLU A 11 -31.69 7.71 54.14
CA GLU A 11 -31.83 8.13 52.75
C GLU A 11 -30.57 8.87 52.26
N THR A 12 -30.02 9.78 53.07
CA THR A 12 -28.78 10.51 52.74
C THR A 12 -27.62 9.54 52.52
N LYS A 13 -27.46 8.56 53.41
CA LYS A 13 -26.42 7.53 53.30
C LYS A 13 -26.59 6.65 52.06
N GLN A 14 -27.83 6.29 51.71
CA GLN A 14 -28.11 5.55 50.49
C GLN A 14 -27.79 6.37 49.24
N ALA A 15 -28.15 7.65 49.22
CA ALA A 15 -27.84 8.55 48.12
C ALA A 15 -26.32 8.71 47.92
N GLU A 16 -25.54 8.84 48.99
CA GLU A 16 -24.07 8.89 48.93
C GLU A 16 -23.47 7.61 48.34
N ASN A 17 -23.95 6.44 48.75
CA ASN A 17 -23.48 5.16 48.21
C ASN A 17 -23.79 5.03 46.71
N LEU A 18 -25.02 5.33 46.30
CA LEU A 18 -25.42 5.32 44.89
C LEU A 18 -24.59 6.31 44.05
N MET A 19 -24.26 7.47 44.62
CA MET A 19 -23.38 8.44 43.98
C MET A 19 -21.96 7.87 43.79
N MET A 20 -21.40 7.18 44.79
CA MET A 20 -20.08 6.55 44.67
C MET A 20 -20.08 5.42 43.63
N GLU A 21 -21.10 4.55 43.63
CA GLU A 21 -21.23 3.48 42.65
C GLU A 21 -21.39 4.01 41.22
N SER A 22 -22.20 5.06 41.02
CA SER A 22 -22.37 5.67 39.70
C SER A 22 -21.05 6.29 39.21
N ARG A 23 -20.30 6.96 40.09
CA ARG A 23 -18.99 7.53 39.76
C ARG A 23 -17.99 6.45 39.37
N GLN A 24 -17.97 5.33 40.09
CA GLN A 24 -17.10 4.19 39.77
C GLN A 24 -17.43 3.61 38.40
N LYS A 25 -18.72 3.36 38.12
CA LYS A 25 -19.16 2.86 36.79
C LYS A 25 -18.77 3.77 35.65
N VAL A 26 -18.86 5.10 35.84
CA VAL A 26 -18.42 6.07 34.83
C VAL A 26 -16.91 5.96 34.58
N GLU A 27 -16.12 5.78 35.64
CA GLU A 27 -14.66 5.66 35.49
C GLU A 27 -14.27 4.33 34.82
N GLU A 28 -14.91 3.23 35.18
CA GLU A 28 -14.76 1.93 34.50
C GLU A 28 -15.11 2.05 33.01
N THR A 29 -16.24 2.67 32.68
CA THR A 29 -16.67 2.89 31.29
C THR A 29 -15.65 3.73 30.51
N LYS A 30 -15.03 4.75 31.14
CA LYS A 30 -13.97 5.55 30.49
C LYS A 30 -12.73 4.71 30.20
N VAL A 31 -12.32 3.85 31.14
CA VAL A 31 -11.17 2.96 30.94
C VAL A 31 -11.43 2.01 29.79
N GLU A 32 -12.61 1.38 29.75
CA GLU A 32 -13.02 0.50 28.66
C GLU A 32 -13.06 1.23 27.31
N ALA A 33 -13.62 2.44 27.28
CA ALA A 33 -13.66 3.26 26.08
C ALA A 33 -12.24 3.60 25.58
N ASN A 34 -11.33 4.02 26.48
CA ASN A 34 -9.94 4.30 26.13
C ASN A 34 -9.23 3.06 25.59
N GLN A 35 -9.40 1.90 26.21
CA GLN A 35 -8.82 0.64 25.72
C GLN A 35 -9.35 0.27 24.33
N ALA A 36 -10.64 0.48 24.07
CA ALA A 36 -11.23 0.26 22.76
C ALA A 36 -10.63 1.20 21.69
N PHE A 37 -10.41 2.48 22.04
CA PHE A 37 -9.75 3.43 21.15
C PHE A 37 -8.28 3.07 20.89
N ASP A 38 -7.53 2.68 21.92
CA ASP A 38 -6.15 2.25 21.78
C ASP A 38 -6.04 1.03 20.86
N GLY A 39 -6.94 0.06 21.04
CA GLY A 39 -7.05 -1.11 20.16
C GLY A 39 -7.33 -0.73 18.70
N LEU A 40 -8.23 0.22 18.47
CA LEU A 40 -8.52 0.74 17.13
C LEU A 40 -7.30 1.44 16.50
N VAL A 41 -6.61 2.30 17.25
CA VAL A 41 -5.40 2.99 16.78
C VAL A 41 -4.31 1.98 16.43
N ALA A 42 -4.06 0.99 17.29
CA ALA A 42 -3.09 -0.08 17.04
C ALA A 42 -3.43 -0.87 15.77
N ALA A 43 -4.69 -1.23 15.56
CA ALA A 43 -5.15 -1.92 14.36
C ALA A 43 -4.93 -1.10 13.08
N ILE A 44 -5.22 0.21 13.11
CA ILE A 44 -4.99 1.13 11.99
C ILE A 44 -3.51 1.25 11.68
N LEU A 45 -2.66 1.45 12.69
CA LEU A 45 -1.21 1.56 12.51
C LEU A 45 -0.61 0.27 11.95
N SER A 46 -1.01 -0.88 12.48
CA SER A 46 -0.59 -2.20 11.95
C SER A 46 -1.00 -2.36 10.48
N LYS A 47 -2.23 -1.98 10.12
CA LYS A 47 -2.71 -2.08 8.74
C LYS A 47 -1.98 -1.11 7.81
N LYS A 48 -1.68 0.11 8.26
CA LYS A 48 -0.87 1.08 7.54
C LYS A 48 0.52 0.51 7.23
N ALA A 49 1.21 -0.04 8.23
CA ALA A 49 2.54 -0.63 8.06
C ALA A 49 2.54 -1.74 6.98
N LYS A 50 1.61 -2.69 7.09
CA LYS A 50 1.45 -3.78 6.10
C LYS A 50 1.16 -3.26 4.68
N LEU A 51 0.39 -2.18 4.55
CA LEU A 51 0.11 -1.58 3.24
C LEU A 51 1.34 -0.91 2.63
N MET A 52 2.19 -0.27 3.45
CA MET A 52 3.43 0.34 2.98
C MET A 52 4.43 -0.72 2.50
N GLU A 53 4.61 -1.78 3.28
CA GLU A 53 5.45 -2.93 2.91
C GLU A 53 5.04 -3.52 1.54
N VAL A 54 3.75 -3.80 1.35
CA VAL A 54 3.23 -4.32 0.06
C VAL A 54 3.44 -3.35 -1.10
N LEU A 55 3.42 -2.03 -0.85
CA LEU A 55 3.69 -1.04 -1.90
C LEU A 55 5.18 -1.03 -2.27
N GLU A 56 6.07 -1.10 -1.28
CA GLU A 56 7.52 -1.15 -1.47
C GLU A 56 7.93 -2.42 -2.23
N GLU A 57 7.45 -3.60 -1.81
CA GLU A 57 7.71 -4.87 -2.51
C GLU A 57 7.27 -4.84 -3.98
N LYS A 58 6.09 -4.26 -4.25
CA LYS A 58 5.57 -4.13 -5.62
C LYS A 58 6.41 -3.16 -6.46
N GLN A 59 6.87 -2.08 -5.85
CA GLN A 59 7.74 -1.11 -6.52
C GLN A 59 9.09 -1.75 -6.84
N GLU A 60 9.72 -2.45 -5.89
CA GLU A 60 10.98 -3.14 -6.11
C GLU A 60 10.86 -4.21 -7.21
N ALA A 61 9.78 -5.00 -7.19
CA ALA A 61 9.52 -5.99 -8.23
C ALA A 61 9.32 -5.36 -9.62
N ALA A 62 8.70 -4.18 -9.70
CA ALA A 62 8.57 -3.43 -10.94
C ALA A 62 9.94 -2.90 -11.42
N GLU A 63 10.75 -2.34 -10.53
CA GLU A 63 12.09 -1.85 -10.85
C GLU A 63 13.05 -2.97 -11.27
N GLN A 64 12.97 -4.14 -10.65
CA GLN A 64 13.75 -5.32 -11.05
C GLN A 64 13.39 -5.77 -12.47
N LYS A 65 12.09 -5.79 -12.79
CA LYS A 65 11.61 -6.10 -14.15
C LYS A 65 12.09 -5.07 -15.17
N ASP A 66 12.01 -3.79 -14.85
CA ASP A 66 12.51 -2.72 -15.72
C ASP A 66 14.04 -2.81 -15.93
N LYS A 67 14.81 -3.05 -14.86
CA LYS A 67 16.27 -3.28 -14.96
C LYS A 67 16.59 -4.49 -15.83
N ALA A 68 15.85 -5.60 -15.69
CA ALA A 68 16.05 -6.79 -16.52
C ALA A 68 15.73 -6.50 -18.00
N LEU A 69 14.63 -5.80 -18.28
CA LEU A 69 14.24 -5.40 -19.62
C LEU A 69 15.28 -4.46 -20.25
N LYS A 70 15.75 -3.45 -19.52
CA LYS A 70 16.83 -2.55 -19.98
C LYS A 70 18.10 -3.32 -20.32
N ARG A 71 18.53 -4.27 -19.49
CA ARG A 71 19.71 -5.10 -19.78
C ARG A 71 19.51 -5.92 -21.06
N GLN A 72 18.33 -6.53 -21.23
CA GLN A 72 18.00 -7.28 -22.44
C GLN A 72 18.06 -6.39 -23.69
N LEU A 73 17.46 -5.20 -23.64
CA LEU A 73 17.48 -4.26 -24.76
C LEU A 73 18.90 -3.76 -25.08
N TRP A 74 19.73 -3.51 -24.07
CA TRP A 74 21.13 -3.15 -24.28
C TRP A 74 21.93 -4.27 -24.95
N LEU A 75 21.68 -5.52 -24.59
CA LEU A 75 22.30 -6.68 -25.23
C LEU A 75 21.86 -6.80 -26.70
N GLU A 76 20.56 -6.68 -26.97
CA GLU A 76 20.01 -6.71 -28.33
C GLU A 76 20.60 -5.59 -29.20
N ILE A 77 20.75 -4.36 -28.66
CA ILE A 77 21.42 -3.26 -29.35
C ILE A 77 22.90 -3.60 -29.64
N ALA A 78 23.61 -4.21 -28.70
CA ALA A 78 25.02 -4.58 -28.89
C ALA A 78 25.19 -5.66 -29.97
N GLU A 79 24.32 -6.67 -29.98
CA GLU A 79 24.30 -7.72 -31.00
C GLU A 79 23.96 -7.14 -32.39
N LEU A 80 22.95 -6.27 -32.48
CA LEU A 80 22.59 -5.59 -33.72
C LEU A 80 23.74 -4.73 -34.24
N ARG A 81 24.43 -3.98 -33.37
CA ARG A 81 25.62 -3.21 -33.74
C ARG A 81 26.74 -4.09 -34.27
N GLN A 82 27.00 -5.22 -33.60
CA GLN A 82 28.03 -6.16 -34.05
C GLN A 82 27.71 -6.74 -35.43
N THR A 83 26.44 -7.11 -35.65
CA THR A 83 25.98 -7.62 -36.95
C THR A 83 26.06 -6.55 -38.03
N SER A 84 25.73 -5.29 -37.71
CA SER A 84 25.86 -4.16 -38.63
C SER A 84 27.31 -3.97 -39.10
N VAL A 85 28.28 -3.99 -38.17
CA VAL A 85 29.71 -3.86 -38.51
C VAL A 85 30.17 -5.01 -39.42
N LYS A 86 29.81 -6.25 -39.08
CA LYS A 86 30.14 -7.42 -39.93
C LYS A 86 29.53 -7.30 -41.33
N MET A 87 28.31 -6.78 -41.43
CA MET A 87 27.62 -6.58 -42.70
C MET A 87 28.29 -5.50 -43.54
N GLU A 88 28.72 -4.38 -42.93
CA GLU A 88 29.52 -3.35 -43.60
C GLU A 88 30.87 -3.86 -44.10
N GLU A 89 31.52 -4.77 -43.36
CA GLU A 89 32.78 -5.41 -43.79
C GLU A 89 32.55 -6.32 -45.00
N VAL A 90 31.52 -7.16 -44.97
CA VAL A 90 31.17 -8.04 -46.10
C VAL A 90 30.82 -7.21 -47.33
N LEU A 91 30.05 -6.12 -47.22
CA LEU A 91 29.69 -5.27 -48.36
C LEU A 91 30.88 -4.59 -49.07
N LYS A 92 32.05 -4.49 -48.42
CA LYS A 92 33.26 -3.93 -49.02
C LYS A 92 34.00 -4.91 -49.93
N THR A 93 33.62 -6.20 -49.95
CA THR A 93 34.23 -7.20 -50.83
C THR A 93 33.67 -7.08 -52.26
N GLU A 94 34.55 -7.00 -53.28
CA GLU A 94 34.16 -6.88 -54.70
C GLU A 94 33.64 -8.20 -55.33
N ASP A 95 33.75 -9.33 -54.63
CA ASP A 95 33.31 -10.65 -55.10
C ASP A 95 31.88 -10.95 -54.63
N GLU A 96 30.92 -10.85 -55.56
CA GLU A 96 29.49 -11.07 -55.33
C GLU A 96 29.13 -12.48 -54.80
N PHE A 97 29.94 -13.50 -55.14
CA PHE A 97 29.70 -14.87 -54.68
C PHE A 97 30.11 -15.02 -53.21
N ARG A 98 31.20 -14.36 -52.81
CA ARG A 98 31.62 -14.27 -51.39
C ARG A 98 30.68 -13.42 -50.55
N LEU A 99 29.99 -12.43 -51.13
CA LEU A 99 28.95 -11.68 -50.42
C LEU A 99 27.80 -12.59 -49.97
N LEU A 100 27.26 -13.36 -50.91
CA LEU A 100 26.13 -14.27 -50.65
C LEU A 100 26.48 -15.36 -49.63
N GLN A 101 27.72 -15.85 -49.65
CA GLN A 101 28.15 -16.92 -48.77
C GLN A 101 28.45 -16.46 -47.33
N ASN A 102 28.82 -15.18 -47.13
CA ASN A 102 29.26 -14.64 -45.83
C ASN A 102 28.26 -13.67 -45.18
N LEU A 103 27.03 -13.61 -45.68
CA LEU A 103 26.00 -12.71 -45.14
C LEU A 103 25.68 -13.06 -43.68
N PRO A 104 25.84 -12.11 -42.74
CA PRO A 104 25.59 -12.38 -41.33
C PRO A 104 24.09 -12.53 -41.05
N SER A 105 23.73 -13.48 -40.20
CA SER A 105 22.35 -13.66 -39.74
C SER A 105 21.90 -12.49 -38.87
N ILE A 106 20.75 -11.91 -39.18
CA ILE A 106 20.17 -10.79 -38.43
C ILE A 106 19.52 -11.35 -37.14
N PRO A 107 19.90 -10.84 -35.95
CA PRO A 107 19.22 -11.18 -34.70
C PRO A 107 17.72 -10.87 -34.78
N SER A 108 16.88 -11.82 -34.37
CA SER A 108 15.43 -11.61 -34.33
C SER A 108 15.04 -10.71 -33.17
N ALA A 109 14.30 -9.63 -33.43
CA ALA A 109 13.80 -8.73 -32.41
C ALA A 109 12.72 -9.42 -31.57
N THR A 110 13.09 -9.91 -30.39
CA THR A 110 12.26 -10.88 -29.68
C THR A 110 11.27 -10.28 -28.68
N ASN A 111 11.37 -9.01 -28.24
CA ASN A 111 10.65 -8.64 -27.00
C ASN A 111 10.11 -7.22 -26.76
N THR A 112 9.84 -6.40 -27.79
CA THR A 112 9.30 -5.04 -27.56
C THR A 112 7.85 -5.00 -27.05
N LYS A 113 7.10 -6.11 -27.06
CA LYS A 113 5.65 -6.14 -26.79
C LYS A 113 5.27 -6.09 -25.29
N HIS A 114 6.20 -6.30 -24.36
CA HIS A 114 5.89 -6.40 -22.92
C HIS A 114 5.99 -5.09 -22.11
N CYS A 115 6.24 -3.94 -22.75
CA CYS A 115 6.59 -2.68 -22.08
C CYS A 115 5.42 -1.93 -21.38
N TYR A 116 4.16 -2.30 -21.59
CA TYR A 116 3.01 -1.46 -21.19
C TYR A 116 2.51 -1.62 -19.74
N THR A 117 3.18 -2.37 -18.87
CA THR A 117 2.68 -2.70 -17.52
C THR A 117 2.90 -1.62 -16.46
N GLU A 118 3.64 -0.55 -16.77
CA GLU A 118 4.08 0.47 -15.79
C GLU A 118 2.95 1.34 -15.20
N ARG A 119 1.77 1.38 -15.85
CA ARG A 119 0.58 2.07 -15.30
C ARG A 119 -0.02 1.40 -14.05
N GLN A 120 0.43 0.19 -13.68
CA GLN A 120 -0.19 -0.56 -12.59
C GLN A 120 0.19 -0.08 -11.18
N SER A 121 1.35 0.53 -10.94
CA SER A 121 1.80 0.92 -9.58
C SER A 121 1.04 2.13 -9.03
N LEU A 122 0.92 3.22 -9.83
CA LEU A 122 0.15 4.42 -9.47
C LEU A 122 -1.33 4.11 -9.18
N LEU A 123 -1.89 3.15 -9.91
CA LEU A 123 -3.27 2.70 -9.72
C LEU A 123 -3.49 2.04 -8.33
N GLN A 124 -2.46 1.41 -7.74
CA GLN A 124 -2.57 0.78 -6.42
C GLN A 124 -2.57 1.81 -5.29
N VAL A 125 -1.70 2.83 -5.37
CA VAL A 125 -1.66 3.93 -4.39
C VAL A 125 -3.00 4.67 -4.38
N GLU A 126 -3.53 4.99 -5.56
CA GLU A 126 -4.80 5.71 -5.66
C GLU A 126 -5.98 4.88 -5.10
N LYS A 127 -5.98 3.56 -5.30
CA LYS A 127 -6.97 2.65 -4.70
C LYS A 127 -6.88 2.66 -3.17
N VAL A 128 -5.67 2.60 -2.62
CA VAL A 128 -5.43 2.68 -1.16
C VAL A 128 -5.91 4.02 -0.62
N CYS A 129 -5.54 5.14 -1.24
CA CYS A 129 -5.99 6.48 -0.84
C CYS A 129 -7.51 6.61 -0.87
N ARG A 130 -8.18 6.10 -1.92
CA ARG A 130 -9.65 6.09 -2.03
C ARG A 130 -10.29 5.26 -0.92
N ALA A 131 -9.73 4.09 -0.62
CA ALA A 131 -10.23 3.24 0.47
C ALA A 131 -10.08 3.92 1.85
N VAL A 132 -8.92 4.53 2.12
CA VAL A 132 -8.67 5.29 3.36
C VAL A 132 -9.60 6.48 3.48
N ALA A 133 -9.78 7.26 2.41
CA ALA A 133 -10.70 8.40 2.40
C ALA A 133 -12.16 7.97 2.66
N LYS A 134 -12.59 6.83 2.12
CA LYS A 134 -13.92 6.25 2.36
C LYS A 134 -14.08 5.81 3.82
N MET A 135 -13.06 5.18 4.39
CA MET A 135 -13.04 4.78 5.80
C MET A 135 -13.16 5.99 6.72
N ARG A 136 -12.34 7.03 6.48
CA ARG A 136 -12.39 8.30 7.21
C ARG A 136 -13.79 8.91 7.20
N ARG A 137 -14.40 9.05 6.02
CA ARG A 137 -15.76 9.63 5.89
C ARG A 137 -16.80 8.84 6.69
N ARG A 138 -16.76 7.51 6.62
CA ARG A 138 -17.67 6.64 7.39
C ARG A 138 -17.49 6.86 8.88
N SER A 139 -16.24 6.85 9.36
CA SER A 139 -15.95 7.08 10.77
C SER A 139 -16.40 8.46 11.24
N THR A 140 -16.14 9.53 10.47
CA THR A 140 -16.61 10.88 10.83
C THR A 140 -18.12 10.94 10.97
N ASN A 141 -18.87 10.34 10.04
CA ASN A 141 -20.34 10.32 10.09
C ASN A 141 -20.89 9.49 11.25
N THR A 142 -20.19 8.44 11.70
CA THR A 142 -20.61 7.65 12.86
C THR A 142 -20.35 8.40 14.16
N TRP A 143 -19.24 9.13 14.26
CA TRP A 143 -18.92 9.93 15.44
C TRP A 143 -19.88 11.10 15.63
N THR A 144 -20.23 11.82 14.55
CA THR A 144 -21.20 12.93 14.63
C THR A 144 -22.58 12.49 15.12
N ARG A 145 -23.01 11.27 14.76
CA ARG A 145 -24.29 10.68 15.21
C ARG A 145 -24.27 10.18 16.66
N LEU A 146 -23.09 9.96 17.25
CA LEU A 146 -22.95 9.55 18.64
C LEU A 146 -22.78 10.76 19.58
N SER A 147 -22.47 11.94 19.04
CA SER A 147 -22.30 13.19 19.76
C SER A 147 -23.54 14.10 19.77
N GLU A 148 -24.61 13.69 19.08
CA GLU A 148 -25.96 14.32 19.09
C GLU A 148 -26.89 13.55 20.04
#